data_AF-A0A1J4SA19-F1
#
_entry.id   AF-A0A1J4SA19-F1
#
_cell.length_a   1.000
_cell.length_b   1.000
_cell.length_c   1.000
_cell.angle_alpha   90.00
_cell.angle_beta   90.00
_cell.angle_gamma   90.00
#
_symmetry.space_group_name_H-M   'P 1'
#
loop_
_entity.id
_entity.type
_entity.pdbx_description
1 polymer ?
#
loop_
_entity_poly.entity_id
_entity_poly.type
_entity_poly.pdbx_seq_one_letter_code
_entity_poly.pdbx_strand_id
1 'polypeptide(L)' 'MTNLEQTIIREISTLPESRLTDVLKYVRFIKFGLADSDEIEKRFDKSWERVRARAKKLNITQEDIDAEIRAVREGK' A
#
# COMPACT_ATOMS: atom_id res chain seq x y z
N MET A 1 -2.72 28.36 5.21
CA MET A 1 -3.42 27.20 5.79
C MET A 1 -4.91 27.54 5.85
N THR A 2 -5.77 26.74 5.22
CA THR A 2 -7.21 26.97 5.17
C THR A 2 -7.89 26.56 6.49
N ASN A 3 -9.13 27.02 6.73
CA ASN A 3 -9.92 26.60 7.89
C ASN A 3 -10.13 25.07 7.92
N LEU A 4 -10.25 24.45 6.74
CA LEU A 4 -10.36 23.00 6.61
C LEU A 4 -9.05 22.29 6.97
N GLU A 5 -7.90 22.80 6.49
CA GLU A 5 -6.58 22.24 6.85
C GLU A 5 -6.31 22.31 8.35
N GLN A 6 -6.67 23.43 9.00
CA GLN A 6 -6.55 23.58 10.46
C GLN A 6 -7.44 22.59 11.21
N THR A 7 -8.67 22.39 10.75
CA THR A 7 -9.60 21.42 11.32
C THR A 7 -9.05 20.00 11.19
N ILE A 8 -8.54 19.63 10.02
CA ILE A 8 -7.93 18.31 9.78
C ILE A 8 -6.73 18.08 10.71
N ILE A 9 -5.84 19.06 10.87
CA ILE A 9 -4.69 18.95 11.78
C ILE A 9 -5.15 18.75 13.22
N ARG A 10 -6.18 19.49 13.66
CA ARG A 10 -6.74 19.34 15.01
C ARG A 10 -7.32 17.95 15.23
N GLU A 11 -8.12 17.44 14.30
CA GLU A 11 -8.68 16.08 14.39
C GLU A 11 -7.60 15.00 14.39
N ILE A 12 -6.55 15.14 13.58
CA ILE A 12 -5.43 14.18 13.56
C ILE A 12 -4.65 14.23 14.88
N SER A 13 -4.45 15.42 15.46
CA SER A 13 -3.67 15.60 16.69
C SER A 13 -4.27 14.95 17.94
N THR A 14 -5.57 14.66 17.93
CA THR A 14 -6.27 13.99 19.05
C THR A 14 -6.33 12.48 18.89
N LEU A 15 -5.89 11.93 17.75
CA LEU A 15 -5.88 10.49 17.52
C LEU A 15 -4.71 9.80 18.22
N PRO A 16 -4.90 8.56 18.69
CA PRO A 16 -3.80 7.70 19.11
C PRO A 16 -2.83 7.42 17.96
N GLU A 17 -1.53 7.31 18.26
CA GLU A 17 -0.48 7.07 17.26
C GLU A 17 -0.74 5.82 16.40
N SER A 18 -1.32 4.77 16.98
CA SER A 18 -1.74 3.56 16.28
C SER A 18 -2.72 3.83 15.13
N ARG A 19 -3.56 4.87 15.26
CA ARG A 19 -4.51 5.30 14.22
C ARG A 19 -3.90 6.26 13.20
N LEU A 20 -2.85 7.00 13.56
CA LEU A 20 -2.15 7.90 12.63
C LEU A 20 -1.58 7.13 11.43
N THR A 21 -1.14 5.89 11.65
CA THR A 21 -0.67 5.02 10.57
C THR A 21 -1.76 4.74 9.53
N ASP A 22 -3.01 4.56 9.97
CA ASP A 22 -4.14 4.30 9.08
C ASP A 22 -4.59 5.57 8.34
N VAL A 23 -4.60 6.71 9.03
CA VAL A 23 -4.84 8.02 8.39
C VAL A 23 -3.81 8.28 7.30
N LEU A 24 -2.52 8.02 7.58
CA LEU A 24 -1.46 8.19 6.61
C LEU A 24 -1.65 7.28 5.38
N LYS A 25 -2.06 6.02 5.59
CA LYS A 25 -2.41 5.11 4.47
C LYS A 25 -3.55 5.68 3.63
N TYR A 26 -4.60 6.19 4.26
CA TYR A 26 -5.75 6.74 3.56
C TYR A 26 -5.43 8.01 2.76
N VAL A 27 -4.65 8.93 3.33
CA VAL A 27 -4.17 10.12 2.60
C VAL A 27 -3.31 9.71 1.41
N ARG A 28 -2.43 8.72 1.56
CA ARG A 28 -1.63 8.18 0.46
C ARG A 28 -2.49 7.55 -0.63
N PHE A 29 -3.56 6.85 -0.24
CA PHE A 29 -4.53 6.28 -1.18
C PHE A 29 -5.26 7.37 -1.98
N ILE A 30 -5.74 8.44 -1.35
CA ILE A 30 -6.36 9.56 -2.06
C ILE A 30 -5.38 10.18 -3.06
N LYS A 31 -4.13 10.42 -2.63
CA LYS A 31 -3.09 10.95 -3.50
C LYS A 31 -2.77 10.03 -4.68
N PHE A 32 -2.87 8.71 -4.48
CA PHE A 32 -2.70 7.73 -5.55
C PHE A 32 -3.83 7.82 -6.59
N GLY A 33 -5.09 7.95 -6.16
CA GLY A 33 -6.22 8.13 -7.08
C GLY A 33 -6.19 9.44 -7.88
N LEU A 34 -5.37 10.41 -7.46
CA LEU A 34 -5.16 11.68 -8.16
C LEU A 34 -3.90 11.71 -9.03
N ALA A 35 -3.06 10.67 -8.96
CA ALA A 35 -1.84 10.59 -9.75
C ALA A 35 -2.16 10.25 -11.21
N ASP A 36 -1.31 10.70 -12.14
CA ASP A 36 -1.42 10.26 -13.53
C ASP A 36 -1.07 8.77 -13.67
N SER A 37 -1.47 8.17 -14.78
CA SER A 37 -1.25 6.75 -15.07
C SER A 37 0.23 6.37 -15.03
N ASP A 38 1.13 7.25 -15.47
CA ASP A 38 2.57 6.99 -15.55
C ASP A 38 3.20 6.98 -14.14
N GLU A 39 2.74 7.83 -13.23
CA GLU A 39 3.18 7.83 -11.84
C GLU A 39 2.63 6.63 -11.07
N ILE A 40 1.41 6.18 -11.39
CA ILE A 40 0.86 4.93 -10.87
C ILE A 40 1.72 3.74 -11.31
N GLU A 41 2.03 3.64 -12.61
CA GLU A 41 2.86 2.57 -13.18
C GLU A 41 4.26 2.54 -12.57
N LYS A 42 4.95 3.69 -12.50
CA LYS A 42 6.28 3.78 -11.86
C LYS A 42 6.28 3.34 -10.39
N ARG A 43 5.20 3.62 -9.65
CA ARG A 43 5.07 3.19 -8.25
C ARG A 43 4.75 1.71 -8.14
N PHE A 44 3.98 1.16 -9.08
CA PHE A 44 3.72 -0.27 -9.19
C PHE A 44 5.01 -1.02 -9.45
N ASP A 45 5.82 -0.60 -10.43
CA ASP A 45 7.11 -1.21 -10.76
C ASP A 45 8.04 -1.25 -9.56
N LYS A 46 8.21 -0.13 -8.85
CA LYS A 46 9.02 -0.09 -7.62
C LYS A 46 8.50 -1.02 -6.53
N SER A 47 7.19 -1.20 -6.44
CA SER A 47 6.58 -2.11 -5.47
C SER A 47 6.83 -3.56 -5.87
N TRP A 48 6.73 -3.86 -7.17
CA TRP A 48 6.99 -5.17 -7.74
C TRP A 48 8.45 -5.58 -7.61
N GLU A 49 9.39 -4.66 -7.81
CA GLU A 49 10.82 -4.87 -7.54
C GLU A 49 11.08 -5.28 -6.09
N ARG A 50 10.46 -4.60 -5.12
CA ARG A 50 10.58 -4.96 -3.69
C ARG A 50 10.02 -6.34 -3.39
N VAL A 51 8.88 -6.69 -3.98
CA VAL A 51 8.26 -8.02 -3.83
C VAL A 51 9.18 -9.09 -4.40
N ARG A 52 9.71 -8.91 -5.61
CA ARG A 52 10.66 -9.85 -6.23
C ARG A 52 11.95 -9.99 -5.42
N ALA A 53 12.50 -8.88 -4.92
CA ALA A 53 13.68 -8.90 -4.06
C ALA A 53 13.42 -9.69 -2.77
N ARG A 54 12.24 -9.54 -2.17
CA ARG A 54 11.83 -10.31 -0.99
C ARG A 54 11.64 -11.79 -1.29
N ALA A 55 10.98 -12.13 -2.40
CA ALA A 55 10.80 -13.52 -2.84
C ALA A 55 12.16 -14.21 -3.02
N LYS A 56 13.10 -13.53 -3.70
CA LYS A 56 14.48 -14.02 -3.85
C LYS A 56 15.19 -14.19 -2.50
N LYS A 57 15.06 -13.23 -1.58
CA LYS A 57 15.64 -13.34 -0.23
C LYS A 57 15.09 -14.53 0.56
N LEU A 58 13.83 -14.89 0.33
CA LEU A 58 13.13 -15.98 1.00
C LEU A 58 13.21 -17.31 0.25
N ASN A 59 13.94 -17.37 -0.88
CA ASN A 59 13.98 -18.52 -1.79
C ASN A 59 12.59 -19.03 -2.22
N ILE A 60 11.62 -18.11 -2.34
CA ILE A 60 10.29 -18.43 -2.84
C ILE A 60 10.39 -18.58 -4.36
N THR A 61 10.04 -19.76 -4.86
CA THR A 61 10.03 -20.09 -6.28
C THR A 61 8.69 -19.68 -6.93
N GLN A 62 8.63 -19.69 -8.26
CA GLN A 62 7.37 -19.43 -8.96
C GLN A 62 6.38 -20.57 -8.70
N GLU A 63 6.88 -21.79 -8.57
CA GLU A 63 6.11 -22.98 -8.24
C GLU A 63 5.46 -22.87 -6.85
N ASP A 64 6.18 -22.35 -5.85
CA ASP A 64 5.61 -22.08 -4.51
C ASP A 64 4.46 -21.06 -4.58
N ILE A 65 4.62 -20.01 -5.39
CA ILE A 65 3.58 -18.99 -5.59
C ILE A 65 2.36 -19.60 -6.27
N ASP A 66 2.58 -20.38 -7.32
CA ASP A 66 1.50 -20.99 -8.11
C ASP A 66 0.73 -22.05 -7.29
N ALA A 67 1.44 -22.80 -6.43
CA ALA A 67 0.84 -23.73 -5.49
C ALA A 67 -0.09 -23.00 -4.51
N GLU A 68 0.35 -21.87 -3.96
CA GLU A 68 -0.43 -21.08 -3.00
C GLU A 68 -1.66 -20.42 -3.66
N ILE A 69 -1.50 -19.92 -4.89
CA ILE A 69 -2.62 -19.38 -5.69
C ILE A 69 -3.65 -20.49 -5.95
N ARG A 70 -3.20 -21.69 -6.30
CA ARG A 70 -4.06 -22.84 -6.55
C ARG A 70 -4.81 -23.24 -5.29
N ALA A 71 -4.11 -23.40 -4.17
CA ALA A 71 -4.71 -23.75 -2.89
C ALA A 71 -5.82 -22.76 -2.47
N VAL A 72 -5.61 -21.46 -2.67
CA VAL A 72 -6.61 -20.43 -2.35
C VAL A 72 -7.81 -20.45 -3.32
N ARG A 73 -7.60 -20.79 -4.59
CA ARG A 73 -8.67 -20.84 -5.60
C ARG A 73 -9.50 -22.12 -5.53
N GLU A 74 -8.88 -23.24 -5.19
CA GLU A 74 -9.54 -24.55 -5.05
C GLU A 74 -10.16 -24.77 -3.66
N GLY A 75 -9.70 -24.02 -2.65
CA GLY A 75 -10.31 -23.98 -1.31
C GLY A 75 -11.49 -23.00 -1.17
N LYS A 76 -11.95 -22.41 -2.28
CA LYS A 76 -13.21 -21.65 -2.39
C LYS A 76 -14.24 -22.50 -3.13
#